data_AF-A0A845V7L2-F1
#
_entry.id   AF-A0A845V7L2-F1
#
_cell.length_a   1.000
_cell.length_b   1.000
_cell.length_c   1.000
_cell.angle_alpha   90.00
_cell.angle_beta   90.00
_cell.angle_gamma   90.00
#
_symmetry.space_group_name_H-M   'P 1'
#
loop_
_entity.id
_entity.type
_entity.pdbx_description
1 polymer ?
#
loop_
_entity_poly.entity_id
_entity_poly.type
_entity_poly.pdbx_seq_one_letter_code
_entity_poly.pdbx_strand_id
1 'polypeptide(L)'
;MISLAIALVSLGYNTWRNETSEVHRNWRQAAFQLVIEVNDLQQITLYRRYFHGREEHSHVPVRNARTWITGWGKAAAIRDLTAVLPPPLPAAGQALHETWAQSVGQLDKKNAAAEKAEQQMLETIDDTRQATLDLIDRLR
;
A
#
# COMPACT_ATOMS: atom_id res chain seq x y z
N MET A 1 -25.14 15.68 -43.99
CA MET A 1 -25.51 15.25 -42.62
C MET A 1 -24.78 14.00 -42.17
N ILE A 2 -24.55 13.02 -43.05
CA ILE A 2 -23.80 11.78 -42.72
C ILE A 2 -22.35 12.08 -42.28
N SER A 3 -21.65 13.00 -42.95
CA SER A 3 -20.27 13.39 -42.59
C SER A 3 -20.14 14.00 -41.20
N LEU A 4 -21.07 14.89 -40.82
CA LEU A 4 -21.10 15.51 -39.49
C LEU A 4 -21.39 14.46 -38.39
N ALA A 5 -22.33 13.54 -38.65
CA ALA A 5 -22.63 12.46 -37.72
C ALA A 5 -21.42 11.53 -37.50
N ILE A 6 -20.71 11.17 -38.58
CA ILE A 6 -19.48 10.37 -38.49
C ILE A 6 -18.39 11.10 -37.71
N ALA A 7 -18.22 12.41 -37.95
CA ALA A 7 -17.22 13.21 -37.23
C ALA A 7 -17.49 13.26 -35.71
N LEU A 8 -18.75 13.46 -35.31
CA LEU A 8 -19.13 13.50 -33.89
C LEU A 8 -18.94 12.13 -33.20
N VAL A 9 -19.31 11.04 -33.87
CA VAL A 9 -19.11 9.68 -33.34
C VAL A 9 -17.62 9.34 -33.23
N SER A 10 -16.83 9.70 -34.24
CA SER A 10 -15.38 9.48 -34.24
C SER A 10 -14.68 10.25 -33.12
N LEU A 11 -15.08 11.50 -32.88
CA LEU A 11 -14.55 12.31 -31.79
C LEU A 11 -14.92 11.73 -30.43
N GLY A 12 -16.20 11.39 -30.22
CA GLY A 12 -16.66 10.78 -28.96
C GLY A 12 -15.97 9.46 -28.63
N TYR A 13 -15.79 8.59 -29.64
CA TYR A 13 -15.07 7.34 -29.47
C TYR A 13 -13.59 7.55 -29.12
N ASN A 14 -12.91 8.48 -29.80
CA ASN A 14 -11.51 8.80 -29.51
C ASN A 14 -11.33 9.39 -28.10
N THR A 15 -12.21 10.30 -27.67
CA THR A 15 -12.16 10.88 -26.32
C THR A 15 -12.36 9.81 -25.25
N TRP A 16 -13.41 9.00 -25.38
CA TRP A 16 -13.70 7.93 -24.41
C TRP A 16 -12.57 6.89 -24.31
N ARG A 17 -12.03 6.47 -25.46
CA ARG A 17 -10.89 5.55 -25.53
C ARG A 17 -9.66 6.17 -24.85
N ASN A 18 -9.40 7.45 -25.10
CA ASN A 18 -8.24 8.14 -24.55
C ASN A 18 -8.32 8.26 -23.03
N GLU A 19 -9.46 8.72 -22.49
CA GLU A 19 -9.71 8.81 -21.05
C GLU A 19 -9.54 7.45 -20.36
N THR A 20 -10.10 6.39 -20.93
CA THR A 20 -9.96 5.02 -20.39
C THR A 20 -8.50 4.58 -20.34
N SER A 21 -7.73 4.85 -21.41
CA SER A 21 -6.31 4.49 -21.47
C SER A 21 -5.46 5.27 -20.47
N GLU A 22 -5.82 6.52 -20.21
CA GLU A 22 -5.16 7.38 -19.25
C GLU A 22 -5.43 6.94 -17.81
N VAL A 23 -6.69 6.62 -17.48
CA VAL A 23 -7.07 6.05 -16.17
C VAL A 23 -6.29 4.76 -15.91
N HIS A 24 -6.23 3.84 -16.88
CA HIS A 24 -5.47 2.59 -16.74
C HIS A 24 -3.97 2.84 -16.55
N ARG A 25 -3.40 3.84 -17.22
CA ARG A 25 -1.98 4.22 -17.04
C ARG A 25 -1.72 4.75 -15.62
N ASN A 26 -2.59 5.63 -15.14
CA ASN A 26 -2.47 6.21 -13.79
C ASN A 26 -2.62 5.14 -12.71
N TRP A 27 -3.59 4.23 -12.85
CA TRP A 27 -3.76 3.11 -11.92
C TRP A 27 -2.57 2.15 -11.94
N ARG A 28 -1.99 1.81 -13.10
CA ARG A 28 -0.77 0.98 -13.16
C ARG A 28 0.40 1.63 -12.43
N GLN A 29 0.62 2.93 -12.64
CA GLN A 29 1.70 3.65 -11.98
C GLN A 29 1.52 3.65 -10.44
N ALA A 30 0.31 3.96 -9.96
CA ALA A 30 0.00 3.93 -8.54
C ALA A 30 0.09 2.51 -7.95
N ALA A 31 -0.36 1.48 -8.68
CA ALA A 31 -0.30 0.09 -8.24
C ALA A 31 1.15 -0.42 -8.10
N PHE A 32 2.05 -0.08 -9.04
CA PHE A 32 3.46 -0.44 -8.91
C PHE A 32 4.13 0.24 -7.72
N GLN A 33 3.84 1.52 -7.50
CA GLN A 33 4.33 2.21 -6.30
C GLN A 33 3.80 1.54 -5.03
N LEU A 34 2.52 1.18 -5.00
CA LEU A 34 1.90 0.52 -3.86
C LEU A 34 2.57 -0.82 -3.52
N VAL A 35 2.94 -1.65 -4.52
CA VAL A 35 3.67 -2.91 -4.29
C VAL A 35 5.02 -2.65 -3.58
N ILE A 36 5.74 -1.60 -3.97
CA ILE A 36 7.01 -1.22 -3.36
C ILE A 36 6.78 -0.80 -1.90
N GLU A 37 5.82 0.09 -1.64
CA GLU A 37 5.51 0.57 -0.29
C GLU A 37 5.08 -0.57 0.65
N VAL A 38 4.26 -1.49 0.17
CA VAL A 38 3.80 -2.68 0.92
C VAL A 38 4.98 -3.60 1.25
N ASN A 39 5.91 -3.82 0.33
CA ASN A 39 7.10 -4.63 0.57
C ASN A 39 8.06 -3.97 1.58
N ASP A 40 8.25 -2.65 1.48
CA ASP A 40 9.07 -1.90 2.45
C ASP A 40 8.47 -1.99 3.87
N LEU A 41 7.14 -1.92 3.99
CA LEU A 41 6.49 -2.07 5.30
C LEU A 41 6.65 -3.50 5.86
N GLN A 42 6.64 -4.52 5.01
CA GLN A 42 6.96 -5.90 5.43
C GLN A 42 8.38 -6.00 5.99
N GLN A 43 9.36 -5.41 5.30
CA GLN A 43 10.74 -5.39 5.77
C GLN A 43 10.87 -4.69 7.12
N ILE A 44 10.18 -3.55 7.30
CA ILE A 44 10.16 -2.82 8.58
C ILE A 44 9.52 -3.67 9.69
N THR A 45 8.43 -4.36 9.39
CA THR A 45 7.73 -5.25 10.34
C THR A 45 8.66 -6.36 10.83
N LEU A 46 9.30 -7.07 9.89
CA LEU A 46 10.24 -8.15 10.21
C LEU A 46 11.49 -7.63 10.91
N TYR A 47 12.00 -6.48 10.50
CA TYR A 47 13.15 -5.86 11.13
C TYR A 47 12.85 -5.54 12.61
N ARG A 48 11.72 -4.89 12.90
CA ARG A 48 11.29 -4.61 14.27
C ARG A 48 11.13 -5.90 15.07
N ARG A 49 10.51 -6.92 14.48
CA ARG A 49 10.29 -8.20 15.15
C ARG A 49 11.58 -8.92 15.53
N TYR A 50 12.54 -9.04 14.61
CA TYR A 50 13.69 -9.94 14.80
C TYR A 50 15.00 -9.24 15.13
N PHE A 51 15.12 -7.94 14.84
CA PHE A 51 16.35 -7.18 15.02
C PHE A 51 16.24 -6.09 16.11
N HIS A 52 15.13 -6.04 16.86
CA HIS A 52 15.01 -5.13 18.01
C HIS A 52 16.15 -5.33 19.02
N GLY A 53 16.88 -4.25 19.33
CA GLY A 53 17.95 -4.24 20.33
C GLY A 53 19.35 -4.57 19.82
N ARG A 54 19.56 -4.80 18.51
CA ARG A 54 20.93 -4.83 17.92
C ARG A 54 21.48 -3.45 17.61
N GLU A 55 20.62 -2.44 17.47
CA GLU A 55 21.00 -1.03 17.27
C GLU A 55 20.87 -0.27 18.60
N GLU A 56 21.79 -0.53 19.53
CA GLU A 56 21.84 0.17 20.81
C GLU A 56 22.45 1.57 20.63
N HIS A 57 21.61 2.56 20.36
CA HIS A 57 21.97 3.97 20.55
C HIS A 57 21.38 4.43 21.88
N SER A 58 22.21 4.46 22.92
CA SER A 58 21.86 4.64 24.35
C SER A 58 21.19 5.99 24.71
N HIS A 59 20.96 6.89 23.76
CA HIS A 59 20.56 8.28 24.04
C HIS A 59 19.21 8.73 23.46
N VAL A 60 18.45 7.84 22.80
CA VAL A 60 17.12 8.18 22.27
C VAL A 60 16.05 7.40 23.05
N PRO A 61 15.08 8.07 23.71
CA PRO A 61 14.03 7.40 24.48
C PRO A 61 13.11 6.51 23.61
N VAL A 62 13.09 6.72 22.29
CA VAL A 62 12.42 5.84 21.32
C VAL A 62 13.43 4.85 20.75
N ARG A 63 13.41 3.61 21.27
CA ARG A 63 14.18 2.49 20.68
C ARG A 63 13.76 2.32 19.21
N ASN A 64 14.74 2.21 18.31
CA ASN A 64 14.51 2.10 16.87
C ASN A 64 13.65 3.25 16.28
N ALA A 65 13.86 4.49 16.72
CA ALA A 65 13.11 5.68 16.25
C ALA A 65 13.01 5.79 14.73
N ARG A 66 14.08 5.39 14.01
CA ARG A 66 14.09 5.37 12.55
C ARG A 66 13.00 4.47 11.97
N THR A 67 12.97 3.19 12.34
CA THR A 67 11.96 2.25 11.82
C THR A 67 10.56 2.53 12.36
N TRP A 68 10.45 3.26 13.49
CA TRP A 68 9.15 3.72 14.00
C TRP A 68 8.56 4.76 13.04
N ILE A 69 9.32 5.82 12.78
CA ILE A 69 8.92 6.93 11.91
C ILE A 69 8.75 6.43 10.47
N THR A 70 9.70 5.66 9.95
CA THR A 70 9.60 5.10 8.60
C THR A 70 8.39 4.18 8.47
N GLY A 71 8.10 3.33 9.45
CA GLY A 71 6.93 2.43 9.39
C GLY A 71 5.61 3.19 9.35
N TRP A 72 5.43 4.24 10.17
CA TRP A 72 4.27 5.13 10.07
C TRP A 72 4.19 5.86 8.72
N GLY A 73 5.33 6.33 8.21
CA GLY A 73 5.40 6.95 6.88
C GLY A 73 4.94 5.99 5.76
N LYS A 74 5.39 4.73 5.82
CA LYS A 74 4.99 3.68 4.87
C LYS A 74 3.51 3.34 4.99
N ALA A 75 2.98 3.15 6.20
CA ALA A 75 1.56 2.89 6.42
C ALA A 75 0.66 4.03 5.91
N ALA A 76 1.06 5.29 6.10
CA ALA A 76 0.36 6.44 5.56
C ALA A 76 0.43 6.50 4.02
N ALA A 77 1.61 6.28 3.44
CA ALA A 77 1.78 6.25 1.99
C ALA A 77 0.91 5.17 1.32
N ILE A 78 0.85 3.98 1.92
CA ILE A 78 -0.01 2.88 1.45
C ILE A 78 -1.48 3.32 1.47
N ARG A 79 -1.97 3.85 2.59
CA ARG A 79 -3.35 4.36 2.71
C ARG A 79 -3.65 5.40 1.63
N ASP A 80 -2.76 6.37 1.45
CA ASP A 80 -2.97 7.47 0.52
C ASP A 80 -2.93 7.01 -0.95
N LEU A 81 -2.03 6.08 -1.29
CA LEU A 81 -1.98 5.45 -2.62
C LEU A 81 -3.22 4.60 -2.90
N THR A 82 -3.70 3.84 -1.92
CA THR A 82 -4.89 3.02 -2.10
C THR A 82 -6.17 3.84 -2.29
N ALA A 83 -6.24 5.06 -1.75
CA ALA A 83 -7.41 5.92 -1.84
C ALA A 83 -7.73 6.39 -3.27
N VAL A 84 -6.72 6.42 -4.16
CA VAL A 84 -6.88 6.80 -5.57
C VAL A 84 -7.07 5.61 -6.51
N LEU A 85 -7.08 4.38 -5.95
CA LEU A 85 -7.24 3.13 -6.69
C LEU A 85 -8.68 2.61 -6.55
N PRO A 86 -9.17 1.80 -7.51
CA PRO A 86 -10.51 1.25 -7.43
C PRO A 86 -10.67 0.26 -6.26
N PRO A 87 -11.91 0.01 -5.79
CA PRO A 87 -12.19 -1.03 -4.80
C PRO A 87 -11.62 -2.40 -5.21
N PRO A 88 -11.13 -3.21 -4.24
CA PRO A 88 -11.24 -3.05 -2.78
C PRO A 88 -10.09 -2.26 -2.12
N LEU A 89 -9.17 -1.68 -2.89
CA LEU A 89 -7.91 -1.15 -2.38
C LEU A 89 -8.04 -0.06 -1.28
N PRO A 90 -8.95 0.94 -1.38
CA PRO A 90 -9.11 1.94 -0.32
C PRO A 90 -9.39 1.33 1.06
N ALA A 91 -10.22 0.27 1.12
CA ALA A 91 -10.51 -0.42 2.37
C ALA A 91 -9.29 -1.20 2.87
N ALA A 92 -8.55 -1.84 1.97
CA ALA A 92 -7.34 -2.59 2.31
C ALA A 92 -6.26 -1.68 2.93
N GLY A 93 -6.01 -0.51 2.33
CA GLY A 93 -5.03 0.44 2.86
C GLY A 93 -5.43 1.05 4.20
N GLN A 94 -6.72 1.27 4.43
CA GLN A 94 -7.21 1.70 5.73
C GLN A 94 -7.05 0.61 6.80
N ALA A 95 -7.44 -0.62 6.50
CA ALA A 95 -7.24 -1.77 7.39
C ALA A 95 -5.75 -1.98 7.72
N LEU A 96 -4.87 -1.84 6.73
CA LEU A 96 -3.41 -1.94 6.93
C LEU A 96 -2.88 -0.84 7.86
N HIS A 97 -3.32 0.40 7.67
CA HIS A 97 -2.93 1.50 8.55
C HIS A 97 -3.42 1.30 9.99
N GLU A 98 -4.65 0.82 10.17
CA GLU A 98 -5.22 0.51 11.49
C GLU A 98 -4.51 -0.66 12.17
N THR A 99 -4.24 -1.74 11.44
CA THR A 99 -3.45 -2.88 11.93
C THR A 99 -2.05 -2.43 12.34
N TRP A 100 -1.38 -1.59 11.54
CA TRP A 100 -0.08 -1.04 11.91
C TRP A 100 -0.15 -0.26 13.24
N ALA A 101 -1.14 0.63 13.39
CA ALA A 101 -1.34 1.42 14.60
C ALA A 101 -1.50 0.55 15.85
N GLN A 102 -2.18 -0.59 15.73
CA GLN A 102 -2.41 -1.54 16.82
C GLN A 102 -1.18 -2.41 17.11
N SER A 103 -0.46 -2.83 16.06
CA SER A 103 0.62 -3.81 16.15
C SER A 103 1.98 -3.20 16.46
N VAL A 104 2.28 -1.99 16.00
CA VAL A 104 3.63 -1.41 16.03
C VAL A 104 4.26 -1.35 17.43
N GLY A 105 3.46 -1.04 18.46
CA GLY A 105 3.93 -0.99 19.85
C GLY A 105 4.17 -2.37 20.48
N GLN A 106 3.72 -3.45 19.84
CA GLN A 106 3.90 -4.83 20.30
C GLN A 106 5.05 -5.54 19.60
N LEU A 107 5.40 -5.15 18.36
CA LEU A 107 6.41 -5.84 17.53
C LEU A 107 7.80 -5.95 18.19
N ASP A 108 8.18 -4.96 18.99
CA ASP A 108 9.48 -4.94 19.69
C ASP A 108 9.52 -5.79 20.97
N LYS A 109 8.41 -6.47 21.32
CA LYS A 109 8.29 -7.29 22.54
C LYS A 109 8.66 -8.75 22.27
N LYS A 110 9.05 -9.46 23.34
CA LYS A 110 9.38 -10.90 23.32
C LYS A 110 8.27 -11.74 23.98
N ASN A 111 7.02 -11.53 23.57
CA ASN A 111 5.87 -12.24 24.12
C ASN A 111 4.90 -12.69 23.00
N ALA A 112 3.88 -13.47 23.37
CA ALA A 112 2.86 -13.95 22.44
C ALA A 112 2.08 -12.81 21.75
N ALA A 113 2.00 -11.62 22.35
CA ALA A 113 1.36 -10.46 21.73
C ALA A 113 2.15 -9.95 20.51
N ALA A 114 3.48 -10.08 20.53
CA ALA A 114 4.34 -9.72 19.41
C ALA A 114 4.20 -10.69 18.23
N GLU A 115 4.06 -11.99 18.50
CA GLU A 115 3.79 -13.01 17.46
C GLU A 115 2.44 -12.75 16.78
N LYS A 116 1.40 -12.46 17.57
CA LYS A 116 0.08 -12.10 17.04
C LYS A 116 0.14 -10.82 16.20
N ALA A 117 0.86 -9.79 16.67
CA ALA A 117 1.01 -8.53 15.97
C ALA A 117 1.77 -8.68 14.64
N GLU A 118 2.82 -9.51 14.63
CA GLU A 118 3.55 -9.89 13.42
C GLU A 118 2.64 -10.60 12.42
N GLN A 119 1.94 -11.66 12.85
CA GLN A 119 1.06 -12.44 12.00
C GLN A 119 -0.04 -11.57 11.38
N GLN A 120 -0.74 -10.78 12.21
CA GLN A 120 -1.80 -9.89 11.74
C GLN A 120 -1.28 -8.84 10.74
N MET A 121 -0.08 -8.32 10.97
CA MET A 121 0.53 -7.36 10.05
C MET A 121 0.90 -8.00 8.72
N LEU A 122 1.51 -9.19 8.73
CA LEU A 122 1.89 -9.91 7.52
C LEU A 122 0.67 -10.33 6.70
N GLU A 123 -0.39 -10.82 7.35
CA GLU A 123 -1.66 -11.15 6.70
C GLU A 123 -2.27 -9.92 6.00
N THR A 124 -2.34 -8.78 6.71
CA THR A 124 -2.91 -7.55 6.12
C THR A 124 -2.04 -6.99 4.96
N ILE A 125 -0.72 -7.16 5.04
CA ILE A 125 0.23 -6.83 3.96
C ILE A 125 -0.02 -7.72 2.75
N ASP A 126 -0.18 -9.02 2.96
CA ASP A 126 -0.39 -9.99 1.89
C ASP A 126 -1.74 -9.75 1.20
N ASP A 127 -2.80 -9.47 1.96
CA ASP A 127 -4.12 -9.10 1.42
C ASP A 127 -4.05 -7.84 0.55
N THR A 128 -3.35 -6.81 1.03
CA THR A 128 -3.17 -5.56 0.28
C THR A 128 -2.35 -5.80 -1.00
N ARG A 129 -1.30 -6.62 -0.92
CA ARG A 129 -0.50 -7.00 -2.09
C ARG A 129 -1.34 -7.77 -3.11
N GLN A 130 -2.11 -8.77 -2.66
CA GLN A 130 -2.93 -9.58 -3.56
C GLN A 130 -3.98 -8.73 -4.27
N ALA A 131 -4.68 -7.85 -3.54
CA ALA A 131 -5.63 -6.92 -4.15
C ALA A 131 -4.96 -5.99 -5.19
N THR A 132 -3.70 -5.61 -4.96
CA THR A 132 -2.93 -4.78 -5.89
C THR A 132 -2.53 -5.56 -7.14
N LEU A 133 -2.09 -6.81 -6.98
CA LEU A 133 -1.74 -7.69 -8.10
C LEU A 133 -2.96 -8.03 -8.96
N ASP A 134 -4.12 -8.26 -8.34
CA ASP A 134 -5.38 -8.47 -9.04
C ASP A 134 -5.77 -7.25 -9.89
N LEU A 135 -5.54 -6.03 -9.37
CA LEU A 135 -5.75 -4.81 -10.16
C LEU A 135 -4.79 -4.75 -11.36
N ILE A 136 -3.51 -5.03 -11.16
CA ILE A 136 -2.52 -5.02 -12.25
C ILE A 136 -2.90 -6.02 -13.34
N ASP A 137 -3.39 -7.21 -12.98
CA ASP A 137 -3.81 -8.23 -13.93
C ASP A 137 -5.04 -7.79 -14.76
N ARG A 138 -6.01 -7.12 -14.11
CA ARG A 138 -7.18 -6.52 -14.79
C ARG A 138 -6.84 -5.35 -15.71
N LEU A 139 -5.68 -4.73 -15.53
CA LEU A 139 -5.21 -3.59 -16.30
C LEU A 139 -4.33 -3.97 -17.51
N ARG A 140 -4.15 -5.27 -17.76
CA ARG A 140 -3.53 -5.79 -18.99
C ARG A 140 -4.47 -5.65 -20.18
#